data_AF-A0A971L482-F1
#
_entry.id   AF-A0A971L482-F1
#
_cell.length_a   1.000
_cell.length_b   1.000
_cell.length_c   1.000
_cell.angle_alpha   90.00
_cell.angle_beta   90.00
_cell.angle_gamma   90.00
#
_symmetry.space_group_name_H-M   'P 1'
#
loop_
_entity.id
_entity.type
_entity.pdbx_description
1 polymer ?
#
loop_
_entity_poly.entity_id
_entity_poly.type
_entity_poly.pdbx_seq_one_letter_code
_entity_poly.pdbx_strand_id
1 'polypeptide(L)' 'IQGLVRERMSAHAYPREIEFVDALPKTPSGKIQRFMLRKQAEEEAKS' A
#
# COMPACT_ATOMS: atom_id res chain seq x y z
N ILE A 1 -1.67 1.55 -13.48
CA ILE A 1 -2.21 2.21 -12.25
C ILE A 1 -1.53 3.54 -11.95
N GLN A 2 -0.20 3.61 -11.91
CA GLN A 2 0.52 4.86 -11.56
C GLN A 2 0.19 6.06 -12.45
N GLY A 3 0.14 5.88 -13.79
CA GLY A 3 -0.24 6.96 -14.72
C GLY A 3 -1.64 7.50 -14.47
N LEU A 4 -2.60 6.60 -14.21
CA LEU A 4 -3.99 6.95 -13.88
C LEU A 4 -4.07 7.80 -12.60
N VAL A 5 -3.31 7.45 -11.56
CA VAL A 5 -3.30 8.21 -10.29
C VAL A 5 -2.60 9.55 -10.47
N ARG A 6 -1.51 9.60 -11.25
CA ARG A 6 -0.79 10.84 -11.57
C ARG A 6 -1.69 11.84 -12.29
N GLU A 7 -2.49 11.36 -13.24
CA GLU A 7 -3.44 12.19 -14.01
C GLU A 7 -4.62 12.66 -13.17
N ARG A 8 -5.21 11.77 -12.35
CA ARG A 8 -6.43 12.08 -11.59
C ARG A 8 -6.21 12.78 -10.26
N MET A 9 -5.03 12.63 -9.66
CA MET A 9 -4.72 13.23 -8.36
C MET A 9 -3.63 14.30 -8.51
N SER A 10 -2.39 13.98 -8.18
CA SER A 10 -1.25 14.88 -8.34
C SER A 10 0.04 14.08 -8.52
N ALA A 11 1.03 14.71 -9.15
CA ALA A 11 2.34 14.11 -9.37
C ALA A 11 3.14 13.83 -8.08
N HIS A 12 2.68 14.28 -6.91
CA HIS A 12 3.33 13.98 -5.64
C HIS A 12 2.65 12.83 -4.88
N ALA A 13 1.38 12.56 -5.16
CA ALA A 13 0.58 11.57 -4.45
C ALA A 13 0.51 10.21 -5.17
N TYR A 14 1.15 10.06 -6.33
CA TYR A 14 1.19 8.77 -7.01
C TYR A 14 2.06 7.76 -6.23
N PRO A 15 1.64 6.49 -6.14
CA PRO A 15 2.44 5.46 -5.49
C PRO A 15 3.69 5.17 -6.33
N ARG A 16 4.86 5.14 -5.67
CA ARG A 16 6.14 4.80 -6.30
C ARG A 16 6.29 3.30 -6.50
N GLU A 17 5.81 2.52 -5.53
CA GLU A 17 5.79 1.07 -5.53
C GLU A 17 4.35 0.58 -5.39
N ILE A 18 4.03 -0.52 -6.07
CA ILE A 18 2.72 -1.18 -6.00
C ILE A 18 2.96 -2.67 -5.95
N GLU A 19 2.45 -3.30 -4.91
CA GLU A 19 2.40 -4.75 -4.77
C GLU A 19 0.95 -5.22 -4.81
N PHE A 20 0.71 -6.31 -5.52
CA PHE A 20 -0.59 -6.97 -5.55
C PHE A 20 -0.56 -8.17 -4.62
N VAL A 21 -1.46 -8.17 -3.64
CA VAL A 21 -1.58 -9.23 -2.64
C VAL A 21 -2.98 -9.83 -2.71
N ASP A 22 -3.10 -11.12 -2.37
CA ASP A 22 -4.39 -11.82 -2.38
C ASP A 22 -5.34 -11.28 -1.29
N ALA A 23 -4.78 -10.82 -0.16
CA ALA A 23 -5.57 -10.29 0.94
C ALA A 23 -4.82 -9.21 1.73
N LEU A 24 -5.59 -8.21 2.21
CA LEU A 24 -5.10 -7.20 3.14
C LEU A 24 -5.38 -7.61 4.58
N PRO A 25 -4.47 -7.29 5.53
CA PRO A 25 -4.71 -7.53 6.94
C PRO A 25 -5.86 -6.63 7.42
N LYS A 26 -6.91 -7.25 7.97
CA LYS A 26 -8.13 -6.57 8.42
C LYS A 26 -8.44 -6.90 9.87
N THR A 27 -9.12 -6.01 10.58
CA THR A 27 -9.72 -6.30 11.89
C THR A 27 -10.93 -7.22 11.72
N PRO A 28 -11.46 -7.81 12.81
CA PRO A 28 -12.73 -8.55 12.74
C PRO A 28 -13.90 -7.72 12.19
N SER A 29 -13.86 -6.40 12.38
CA SER A 29 -14.81 -5.44 11.79
C SER A 29 -14.49 -5.01 10.35
N GLY A 30 -13.46 -5.59 9.72
CA GLY A 30 -13.07 -5.35 8.33
C GLY A 30 -12.18 -4.13 8.08
N LYS A 31 -11.76 -3.38 9.11
CA LYS A 31 -10.88 -2.22 8.94
C LYS A 31 -9.47 -2.68 8.58
N ILE A 32 -8.86 -2.07 7.57
CA ILE A 32 -7.49 -2.38 7.15
C ILE A 32 -6.51 -1.99 8.27
N GLN A 33 -5.67 -2.94 8.67
CA GLN A 33 -4.64 -2.77 9.68
C GLN A 33 -3.35 -2.22 9.04
N ARG A 34 -3.34 -0.92 8.71
CA ARG A 34 -2.21 -0.28 8.00
C ARG A 34 -0.86 -0.39 8.72
N PHE A 35 -0.83 -0.53 10.05
CA PHE A 35 0.43 -0.66 10.79
C PHE A 35 1.14 -1.99 10.49
N MET A 36 0.39 -3.07 10.25
CA MET A 36 0.96 -4.37 9.85
C MET A 36 1.63 -4.28 8.48
N LEU A 37 0.97 -3.61 7.52
CA LEU A 37 1.52 -3.38 6.18
C LEU A 37 2.82 -2.57 6.23
N ARG A 38 2.90 -1.54 7.11
CA ARG A 38 4.13 -0.78 7.30
C ARG A 38 5.26 -1.65 7.86
N LYS A 39 4.96 -2.51 8.84
CA LYS A 39 5.95 -3.44 9.42
C LYS A 39 6.47 -4.44 8.39
N GLN A 40 5.60 -4.97 7.53
CA GLN A 40 5.99 -5.87 6.43
C GLN A 40 6.94 -5.18 5.47
N ALA A 41 6.59 -3.97 5.00
CA ALA A 41 7.47 -3.20 4.13
C ALA A 41 8.83 -2.86 4.79
N GLU A 42 8.86 -2.61 6.10
CA GLU A 42 10.11 -2.41 6.84
C GLU A 42 10.96 -3.68 6.97
N GLU A 43 10.34 -4.86 7.04
CA GLU A 43 11.04 -6.15 7.10
C GLU A 43 11.60 -6.54 5.73
N GLU A 44 10.84 -6.30 4.66
CA GLU A 44 11.27 -6.48 3.27
C GLU A 44 12.46 -5.58 2.93
N ALA A 45 12.42 -4.30 3.32
CA ALA A 45 13.52 -3.37 3.07
C ALA A 45 14.82 -3.70 3.83
N LYS A 46 14.73 -4.53 4.88
CA LYS A 46 15.89 -4.98 5.67
C LYS A 46 16.52 -6.27 5.13
N SER A 47 15.80 -6.98 4.24
CA SER A 47 16.24 -8.25 3.65
C SER A 47 16.97 -8.01 2.33
#